data_AF-A0A392TKJ8-F1
#
_entry.id   AF-A0A392TKJ8-F1
#
_cell.length_a   1.000
_cell.length_b   1.000
_cell.length_c   1.000
_cell.angle_alpha   90.00
_cell.angle_beta   90.00
_cell.angle_gamma   90.00
#
_symmetry.space_group_name_H-M   'P 1'
#
loop_
_entity.id
_entity.type
_entity.pdbx_description
1 polymer ?
#
loop_
_entity_poly.entity_id
_entity_poly.type
_entity_poly.pdbx_seq_one_letter_code
_entity_poly.pdbx_strand_id
1 'polypeptide(L)' 'MSVDGSSNLRGSGAGVVLKGPDGVLIEQSLRFAFKASNNQAEYEALIAGMKLAKEME' A
#
# COMPACT_ATOMS: atom_id res chain seq x y z
N MET A 1 2.02 5.45 -9.61
CA MET A 1 1.72 4.75 -8.34
C MET A 1 0.81 5.64 -7.53
N SER A 2 -0.26 5.07 -6.96
CA SER A 2 -1.08 5.70 -5.93
C SER A 2 -1.14 4.73 -4.75
N VAL A 3 -1.09 5.28 -3.53
CA VAL A 3 -1.13 4.52 -2.28
C VAL A 3 -2.06 5.24 -1.31
N ASP A 4 -2.71 4.49 -0.45
CA ASP A 4 -3.56 4.98 0.63
C ASP A 4 -3.41 4.06 1.83
N GLY A 5 -3.34 4.61 3.04
CA GLY A 5 -3.17 3.88 4.28
C GLY A 5 -4.21 4.27 5.32
N SER A 6 -4.86 3.28 5.93
CA SER A 6 -5.90 3.55 6.92
C SER A 6 -5.77 2.66 8.15
N SER A 7 -6.20 3.19 9.29
CA SER A 7 -6.28 2.46 10.54
C SER A 7 -7.60 2.71 11.26
N ASN A 8 -8.08 1.70 11.96
CA ASN A 8 -9.21 1.78 12.86
C ASN A 8 -9.03 0.81 14.04
N LEU A 9 -10.05 0.73 14.90
CA LEU A 9 -10.00 -0.10 16.10
C LEU A 9 -9.81 -1.61 15.79
N ARG A 10 -10.24 -2.07 14.61
CA ARG A 10 -10.14 -3.48 14.18
C ARG A 10 -8.80 -3.81 13.53
N GLY A 11 -8.02 -2.81 13.13
CA GLY A 11 -6.70 -2.96 12.54
C GLY A 11 -6.38 -1.88 11.52
N SER A 12 -5.26 -2.07 10.83
CA SER A 12 -4.75 -1.16 9.82
C SER A 12 -4.41 -1.90 8.53
N GLY A 13 -4.28 -1.13 7.45
CA GLY A 13 -3.94 -1.66 6.15
C GLY A 13 -3.60 -0.55 5.16
N ALA A 14 -3.35 -0.96 3.93
CA ALA A 14 -2.99 -0.10 2.83
C ALA A 14 -3.61 -0.58 1.52
N GLY A 15 -4.01 0.36 0.67
CA GLY A 15 -4.28 0.16 -0.74
C GLY A 15 -3.10 0.64 -1.58
N VAL A 16 -2.76 -0.12 -2.62
CA VAL A 16 -1.69 0.23 -3.57
C VAL A 16 -2.20 0.01 -4.99
N VAL A 17 -2.03 1.00 -5.86
CA VAL A 17 -2.33 0.93 -7.28
C VAL A 17 -1.09 1.29 -8.10
N LEU A 18 -0.64 0.35 -8.92
CA LEU A 18 0.51 0.49 -9.83
C LEU A 18 0.06 0.35 -11.27
N LYS A 19 0.58 1.25 -12.12
CA LYS A 19 0.39 1.20 -13.56
C LYS A 19 1.74 1.01 -14.22
N GLY A 20 1.92 -0.13 -14.89
CA GLY A 20 3.11 -0.47 -15.65
C GLY A 20 3.12 0.19 -17.03
N PRO A 21 4.28 0.14 -17.73
CA PRO A 21 4.47 0.76 -19.03
C PRO A 21 3.55 0.16 -20.12
N ASP A 22 3.25 -1.14 -20.04
CA ASP A 22 2.38 -1.84 -21.00
C ASP A 22 0.88 -1.71 -20.69
N GLY A 23 0.52 -0.77 -19.81
CA GLY A 23 -0.87 -0.58 -19.37
C GLY A 23 -1.34 -1.60 -18.33
N VAL A 24 -0.45 -2.49 -17.84
CA VAL A 24 -0.73 -3.41 -16.73
C VAL A 24 -1.11 -2.59 -15.50
N LEU A 25 -2.26 -2.91 -14.90
CA LEU A 25 -2.73 -2.31 -13.65
C LEU A 25 -2.66 -3.36 -12.54
N ILE A 26 -1.94 -3.08 -11.48
CA ILE A 26 -1.88 -3.91 -10.28
C ILE A 26 -2.53 -3.15 -9.14
N GLU A 27 -3.57 -3.75 -8.58
CA GLU A 27 -4.25 -3.25 -7.38
C GLU A 27 -4.06 -4.26 -6.25
N GLN A 28 -3.49 -3.81 -5.14
CA GLN A 28 -3.26 -4.63 -3.96
C GLN A 28 -3.84 -3.98 -2.71
N SER A 29 -4.37 -4.84 -1.83
CA SER A 29 -4.80 -4.46 -0.50
C SER A 29 -4.00 -5.25 0.52
N LEU A 30 -3.34 -4.54 1.43
CA LEU A 30 -2.47 -5.08 2.46
C LEU A 30 -3.15 -4.89 3.80
N ARG A 31 -3.16 -5.93 4.63
CA ARG A 31 -3.53 -5.81 6.04
C ARG A 31 -2.26 -5.89 6.88
N PHE A 32 -2.03 -4.89 7.71
CA PHE A 32 -0.87 -4.91 8.60
C PHE A 32 -1.11 -5.87 9.76
N ALA A 33 -0.08 -6.65 10.09
CA ALA A 33 -0.09 -7.57 11.23
C ALA A 33 0.12 -6.86 12.58
N PHE A 34 0.32 -5.54 12.55
CA PHE A 34 0.53 -4.68 13.71
C PHE A 34 -0.50 -3.56 13.71
N LYS A 35 -0.79 -2.99 14.88
CA LYS A 35 -1.58 -1.76 14.99
C LYS A 35 -0.75 -0.58 14.54
N ALA A 36 -1.33 0.28 13.71
CA ALA A 36 -0.75 1.54 13.26
C ALA A 36 -1.70 2.70 13.60
N SER A 37 -1.18 3.92 13.74
CA SER A 37 -2.00 5.13 13.57
C SER A 37 -2.34 5.33 12.09
N ASN A 38 -3.27 6.22 11.76
CA ASN A 38 -3.57 6.55 10.34
C ASN A 38 -2.30 7.04 9.63
N ASN A 39 -1.55 7.95 10.24
CA ASN A 39 -0.32 8.46 9.65
C ASN A 39 0.71 7.33 9.44
N GLN A 40 0.86 6.42 10.40
CA GLN A 40 1.74 5.26 10.23
C GLN A 40 1.26 4.36 9.09
N ALA A 41 -0.06 4.12 8.97
CA ALA A 41 -0.61 3.32 7.88
C ALA A 41 -0.32 3.96 6.51
N GLU A 42 -0.44 5.28 6.38
CA GLU A 42 -0.10 6.03 5.16
C GLU A 42 1.38 5.91 4.78
N TYR A 43 2.29 6.06 5.76
CA TYR A 43 3.72 5.88 5.53
C TYR A 43 4.06 4.44 5.13
N GLU A 44 3.46 3.46 5.80
CA GLU A 44 3.66 2.05 5.46
C GLU A 44 3.06 1.68 4.10
N ALA A 45 1.93 2.29 3.71
CA ALA A 45 1.33 2.14 2.38
C ALA A 45 2.31 2.59 1.29
N LEU A 46 2.96 3.74 1.49
CA LEU A 46 3.98 4.26 0.58
C LEU A 46 5.20 3.33 0.49
N ILE A 47 5.72 2.85 1.62
CA ILE A 47 6.86 1.92 1.64
C ILE A 47 6.51 0.61 0.93
N ALA A 48 5.34 0.03 1.22
CA ALA A 48 4.88 -1.19 0.58
C ALA A 48 4.67 -1.00 -0.93
N GLY A 49 4.09 0.13 -1.34
CA GLY A 49 3.97 0.51 -2.74
C GLY A 49 5.34 0.55 -3.43
N MET A 50 6.31 1.26 -2.86
CA MET A 50 7.68 1.34 -3.42
C MET A 50 8.34 -0.03 -3.57
N LYS A 51 8.17 -0.94 -2.60
CA LYS A 51 8.67 -2.31 -2.69
C LYS A 51 8.00 -3.07 -3.84
N LEU A 52 6.68 -2.99 -3.94
CA LEU A 52 5.91 -3.67 -4.99
C LEU A 52 6.30 -3.15 -6.38
N ALA A 53 6.49 -1.84 -6.55
CA ALA A 53 6.93 -1.28 -7.84
C ALA A 53 8.35 -1.71 -8.22
N LYS A 54 9.24 -1.86 -7.24
CA LYS A 54 10.60 -2.39 -7.49
C LYS A 54 10.57 -3.85 -7.94
N GLU A 55 9.63 -4.65 -7.45
CA GLU A 55 9.44 -6.04 -7.91
C GLU A 55 8.85 -6.13 -9.33
N MET A 56 8.33 -5.02 -9.88
CA MET A 56 7.84 -4.94 -11.26
C MET A 56 8.90 -4.48 -12.28
N GLU A 57 10.10 -4.08 -11.83
CA GLU A 57 11.27 -3.86 -12.71
C GLU A 57 11.85 -5.20 -13.20
#